data_AF-A0A7I0J7U2-F1
#
_entry.id   AF-A0A7I0J7U2-F1
#
_cell.length_a   1.000
_cell.length_b   1.000
_cell.length_c   1.000
_cell.angle_alpha   90.00
_cell.angle_beta   90.00
_cell.angle_gamma   90.00
#
_symmetry.space_group_name_H-M   'P 1'
#
loop_
_entity.id
_entity.type
_entity.pdbx_description
1 polymer ?
#
loop_
_entity_poly.entity_id
_entity_poly.type
_entity_poly.pdbx_seq_one_letter_code
_entity_poly.pdbx_strand_id
1 'polypeptide(L)'
;VGVSSSLEEVRRMIVAGLGIGPLPLHVARRDVADGMLWRLPPYDAPPAIDIFLLTNPDKAMNRAEKALLSGIQALIAETPLQDRIYSD
;
A
#
# COMPACT_ATOMS: atom_id res chain seq x y z
N VAL A 1 -10.34 13.28 17.50
CA VAL A 1 -10.01 12.23 16.51
C VAL A 1 -9.27 12.88 15.36
N GLY A 2 -8.04 12.46 15.06
CA GLY A 2 -7.26 12.99 13.92
C GLY A 2 -7.57 12.21 12.65
N VAL A 3 -7.83 12.89 11.53
CA VAL A 3 -8.14 12.28 10.24
C VAL A 3 -7.39 12.98 9.12
N SER A 4 -6.94 12.22 8.13
CA SER A 4 -6.32 12.74 6.91
C SER A 4 -6.52 11.75 5.76
N SER A 5 -6.59 12.26 4.54
CA SER A 5 -6.59 11.45 3.31
C SER A 5 -5.18 11.07 2.85
N SER A 6 -4.14 11.65 3.47
CA SER A 6 -2.74 11.32 3.17
C SER A 6 -2.20 10.31 4.15
N LEU A 7 -1.69 9.19 3.63
CA LEU A 7 -1.02 8.18 4.44
C LEU A 7 0.20 8.73 5.18
N GLU A 8 0.94 9.65 4.57
CA GLU A 8 2.13 10.26 5.19
C GLU A 8 1.75 11.14 6.40
N GLU A 9 0.62 11.84 6.33
CA GLU A 9 0.10 12.61 7.45
C GLU A 9 -0.34 11.69 8.59
N VAL A 10 -1.07 10.62 8.27
CA VAL A 10 -1.50 9.63 9.27
C VAL A 10 -0.29 9.02 9.97
N ARG A 11 0.72 8.58 9.22
CA ARG A 11 1.98 8.05 9.77
C ARG A 11 2.66 9.06 10.69
N ARG A 12 2.83 10.31 10.25
CA ARG A 12 3.49 11.36 11.06
C ARG A 12 2.75 11.63 12.38
N MET A 13 1.42 11.64 12.36
CA MET A 13 0.62 11.79 13.58
C MET A 13 0.82 10.62 14.57
N ILE A 14 0.84 9.38 14.07
CA ILE A 14 1.06 8.18 14.90
C ILE A 14 2.46 8.22 15.52
N VAL A 15 3.49 8.49 14.71
CA VAL A 15 4.89 8.61 15.19
C VAL A 15 5.03 9.73 16.24
N ALA A 16 4.28 10.83 16.10
CA ALA A 16 4.23 11.91 17.08
C ALA A 16 3.41 11.58 18.35
N GLY A 17 2.86 10.36 18.47
CA GLY A 17 2.16 9.91 19.66
C GLY A 17 0.72 10.38 19.79
N LEU A 18 0.10 10.86 18.70
CA LEU A 18 -1.30 11.33 18.73
C LEU A 18 -2.30 10.17 18.89
N GLY A 19 -1.87 8.92 18.67
CA GLY A 19 -2.70 7.73 18.85
C GLY A 19 -2.17 6.54 18.06
N ILE A 20 -3.03 5.52 17.94
CA ILE A 20 -2.79 4.30 17.13
C ILE A 20 -3.56 4.41 15.81
N GLY A 21 -3.08 3.75 14.76
CA GLY A 21 -3.77 3.75 13.48
C GLY A 21 -3.32 2.66 12.53
N PRO A 22 -4.12 2.37 11.50
CA PRO A 22 -3.77 1.37 10.49
C PRO A 22 -2.70 1.93 9.55
N LEU A 23 -1.63 1.17 9.35
CA LEU A 23 -0.60 1.44 8.35
C LEU A 23 -0.35 0.15 7.55
N PRO A 24 -0.18 0.23 6.22
CA PRO A 24 0.29 -0.91 5.44
C PRO A 24 1.63 -1.41 5.98
N LEU A 25 1.81 -2.74 6.05
CA LEU A 25 3.01 -3.37 6.65
C LEU A 25 4.31 -2.82 6.07
N HIS A 26 4.39 -2.71 4.74
CA HIS A 26 5.58 -2.20 4.05
C HIS A 26 5.90 -0.73 4.37
N VAL A 27 4.90 0.08 4.70
CA VAL A 27 5.08 1.49 5.09
C VAL A 27 5.60 1.58 6.53
N ALA A 28 5.05 0.78 7.44
CA ALA A 28 5.44 0.77 8.85
C ALA A 28 6.74 -0.01 9.12
N ARG A 29 7.18 -0.90 8.21
CA ARG A 29 8.33 -1.80 8.39
C ARG A 29 9.57 -1.10 8.92
N ARG A 30 9.92 0.06 8.35
CA ARG A 30 11.08 0.83 8.78
C ARG A 30 10.90 1.42 10.17
N ASP A 31 9.75 2.02 10.46
CA ASP A 31 9.50 2.61 11.78
C ASP A 31 9.49 1.55 12.89
N VAL A 32 9.03 0.33 12.58
CA VAL A 32 9.11 -0.80 13.50
C VAL A 32 10.55 -1.26 13.68
N ALA A 33 11.31 -1.40 12.59
CA ALA A 33 12.73 -1.76 12.65
C ALA A 33 13.58 -0.74 13.43
N ASP A 34 13.25 0.55 13.29
CA ASP A 34 13.92 1.66 13.97
C ASP A 34 13.40 1.85 15.42
N GLY A 35 12.43 1.03 15.88
CA GLY A 35 11.87 1.10 17.23
C GLY A 35 10.98 2.32 17.50
N MET A 36 10.57 3.02 16.44
CA MET A 36 9.70 4.20 16.51
C MET A 36 8.22 3.85 16.63
N LEU A 37 7.82 2.72 16.03
CA LEU A 37 6.46 2.19 16.09
C LEU A 37 6.45 0.75 16.58
N TRP A 38 5.33 0.34 17.16
CA TRP A 38 5.09 -1.04 17.57
C TRP A 38 3.82 -1.56 16.91
N ARG A 39 3.93 -2.74 16.29
CA ARG A 39 2.76 -3.44 15.73
C ARG A 39 1.85 -3.88 16.87
N LEU A 40 0.54 -3.69 16.70
CA LEU A 40 -0.49 -4.16 17.62
C LEU A 40 -1.10 -5.47 17.10
N PRO A 41 -1.72 -6.29 17.98
CA PRO A 41 -2.46 -7.47 17.56
C PRO A 41 -3.54 -7.13 16.51
N PRO A 42 -3.84 -8.04 15.55
CA PRO A 42 -3.28 -9.37 15.41
C PRO A 42 -1.89 -9.38 14.74
N TYR A 43 -1.00 -10.25 15.23
CA TYR A 43 0.35 -10.44 14.69
C TYR A 43 0.37 -11.38 13.48
N ASP A 44 -0.62 -12.24 13.37
CA ASP A 44 -0.82 -13.15 12.26
C ASP A 44 -2.02 -12.71 11.43
N ALA A 45 -1.97 -12.95 10.11
CA ALA A 45 -3.07 -12.67 9.17
C ALA A 45 -3.73 -11.29 9.37
N PRO A 46 -2.96 -10.18 9.26
CA PRO A 46 -3.55 -8.84 9.35
C PRO A 46 -4.59 -8.64 8.24
N PRO A 47 -5.55 -7.70 8.42
CA PRO A 47 -6.57 -7.44 7.41
C PRO A 47 -5.95 -7.17 6.03
N ALA A 48 -6.35 -7.97 5.05
CA ALA A 48 -5.91 -7.81 3.67
C ALA A 48 -6.63 -6.62 3.02
N ILE A 49 -5.89 -5.87 2.20
CA ILE A 49 -6.41 -4.77 1.39
C ILE A 49 -6.00 -5.02 -0.05
N ASP A 50 -6.98 -5.16 -0.93
CA ASP A 50 -6.74 -5.40 -2.35
C ASP A 50 -6.36 -4.10 -3.08
N ILE A 51 -5.41 -4.20 -4.01
CA ILE A 51 -4.99 -3.12 -4.89
C ILE A 51 -5.45 -3.43 -6.31
N PHE A 52 -6.17 -2.49 -6.92
CA PHE A 52 -6.75 -2.65 -8.26
C PHE A 52 -6.14 -1.69 -9.27
N LEU A 53 -5.93 -2.18 -10.49
CA LEU A 53 -5.64 -1.35 -11.66
C LEU A 53 -6.97 -1.00 -12.35
N LEU A 54 -7.29 0.29 -12.41
CA LEU A 54 -8.51 0.78 -13.05
C LEU A 54 -8.18 1.59 -14.30
N THR A 55 -8.91 1.32 -15.39
CA THR A 55 -8.82 2.09 -16.64
C THR A 55 -10.19 2.40 -17.18
N ASN A 56 -10.37 3.59 -17.77
CA ASN A 56 -11.59 3.92 -18.49
C ASN A 56 -11.52 3.34 -19.93
N PRO A 57 -12.40 2.40 -20.31
CA PRO A 57 -12.41 1.81 -21.66
C PRO A 57 -12.71 2.83 -22.77
N ASP A 58 -13.44 3.91 -22.45
CA ASP A 58 -13.82 4.94 -23.43
C ASP A 58 -12.73 6.01 -23.64
N LYS A 59 -11.67 5.99 -22.82
CA LYS A 59 -10.59 6.98 -22.93
C LYS A 59 -9.68 6.63 -24.10
N ALA A 60 -9.61 7.50 -25.11
CA ALA A 60 -8.60 7.41 -26.15
C ALA A 60 -7.19 7.57 -25.54
N MET A 61 -6.36 6.54 -25.69
CA MET A 61 -4.99 6.52 -25.18
C MET A 61 -3.97 6.77 -26.29
N ASN A 62 -2.96 7.58 -25.99
CA ASN A 62 -1.82 7.75 -26.87
C ASN A 62 -0.90 6.50 -26.85
N ARG A 63 0.16 6.50 -27.69
CA ARG A 63 1.07 5.36 -27.80
C ARG A 63 1.81 5.04 -26.50
N ALA A 64 2.20 6.07 -25.73
CA ALA A 64 2.91 5.90 -24.47
C ALA A 64 1.98 5.36 -23.36
N GLU A 65 0.76 5.87 -23.26
CA GLU A 65 -0.25 5.39 -22.30
C GLU A 65 -0.59 3.91 -22.55
N LYS A 66 -0.77 3.52 -23.82
CA LYS A 66 -0.98 2.11 -24.19
C LYS A 66 0.20 1.22 -23.79
N ALA A 67 1.42 1.65 -24.09
CA ALA A 67 2.63 0.91 -23.74
C ALA A 67 2.77 0.74 -22.22
N LEU A 68 2.50 1.80 -21.45
CA LEU A 68 2.50 1.75 -19.99
C LEU A 68 1.46 0.77 -19.46
N LEU A 69 0.21 0.87 -19.93
CA LEU A 69 -0.87 0.00 -19.49
C LEU A 69 -0.57 -1.47 -19.79
N SER A 70 -0.14 -1.78 -21.00
CA SER A 70 0.25 -3.14 -21.39
C SER A 70 1.42 -3.66 -20.56
N GLY A 71 2.41 -2.80 -20.25
CA GLY A 71 3.53 -3.16 -19.39
C GLY A 71 3.09 -3.48 -17.96
N ILE A 72 2.24 -2.65 -17.37
CA ILE A 72 1.70 -2.91 -16.01
C ILE A 72 0.87 -4.20 -16.01
N GLN A 73 0.02 -4.41 -17.01
CA GLN A 73 -0.79 -5.64 -17.13
C GLN A 73 0.08 -6.89 -17.27
N ALA A 74 1.15 -6.84 -18.06
CA ALA A 74 2.11 -7.93 -18.21
C ALA A 74 2.81 -8.23 -16.87
N LEU A 75 3.32 -7.21 -16.17
CA LEU A 75 3.94 -7.37 -14.86
C LEU A 75 2.97 -8.00 -13.84
N ILE A 76 1.70 -7.56 -13.84
CA ILE A 76 0.65 -8.15 -13.01
C ILE A 76 0.37 -9.60 -13.42
N ALA A 77 0.38 -9.96 -14.70
CA ALA A 77 0.13 -11.34 -15.12
C ALA A 77 1.31 -12.27 -14.77
N GLU A 78 2.54 -11.77 -14.88
CA GLU A 78 3.77 -12.55 -14.75
C GLU A 78 4.23 -12.71 -13.30
N THR A 79 3.96 -11.74 -12.43
CA THR A 79 4.33 -11.81 -11.01
C THR A 79 3.25 -12.59 -10.26
N PRO A 80 3.46 -13.74 -9.62
CA PRO A 80 2.40 -14.43 -8.86
C PRO A 80 1.87 -13.62 -7.66
N LEU A 81 0.67 -13.94 -7.14
CA LEU A 81 0.07 -13.19 -6.02
C LEU A 81 0.95 -13.23 -4.76
N GLN A 82 1.57 -14.38 -4.47
CA GLN A 82 2.46 -14.55 -3.32
C GLN A 82 3.68 -13.61 -3.34
N ASP A 83 4.11 -13.18 -4.54
CA ASP A 83 5.24 -12.25 -4.70
C ASP A 83 4.77 -10.78 -4.70
N ARG A 84 3.44 -10.55 -4.72
CA ARG A 84 2.81 -9.22 -4.66
C ARG A 84 2.28 -8.87 -3.26
N ILE A 85 2.20 -9.84 -2.37
CA ILE A 85 1.78 -9.62 -0.98
C ILE A 85 3.00 -9.37 -0.11
N TYR A 86 2.84 -8.49 0.87
CA TYR A 86 3.84 -8.30 1.91
C TYR A 86 3.58 -9.34 3.00
N SER A 87 4.27 -10.47 2.90
CA SER A 87 4.36 -11.42 4.01
C SER A 87 5.30 -10.83 5.07
N ASP A 88 4.90 -10.91 6.34
CA ASP A 88 5.83 -10.92 7.47
C ASP A 88 6.15 -12.39 7.81
#